data_AF-A0A2E6A8K7-F1
#
_entry.id   AF-A0A2E6A8K7-F1
#
_cell.length_a   1.000
_cell.length_b   1.000
_cell.length_c   1.000
_cell.angle_alpha   90.00
_cell.angle_beta   90.00
_cell.angle_gamma   90.00
#
_symmetry.space_group_name_H-M   'P 1'
#
loop_
_entity.id
_entity.type
_entity.pdbx_description
1 polymer ?
#
loop_
_entity_poly.entity_id
_entity_poly.type
_entity_poly.pdbx_seq_one_letter_code
_entity_poly.pdbx_strand_id
1 'polypeptide(L)' 'MTFLEWQTYQRVMLENSCEIVESVLDEPFFSVLLLDEQKDAIRNIVATALHVADAGHIDEGTGKWKIEWH' A
#
# COMPACT_ATOMS: atom_id res chain seq x y z
N MET A 1 -11.00 -20.19 -6.12
CA MET A 1 -10.71 -18.96 -5.36
C MET A 1 -11.99 -18.14 -5.29
N THR A 2 -12.50 -17.88 -4.10
CA THR A 2 -13.68 -17.06 -3.85
C THR A 2 -13.35 -15.56 -3.97
N PHE A 3 -14.37 -14.70 -4.06
CA PHE A 3 -14.16 -13.25 -4.07
C PHE A 3 -13.41 -12.75 -2.82
N LEU A 4 -13.78 -13.27 -1.65
CA LEU A 4 -13.14 -12.95 -0.38
C LEU A 4 -11.67 -13.39 -0.34
N GLU A 5 -11.35 -14.59 -0.86
CA GLU A 5 -9.97 -15.08 -0.96
C GLU A 5 -9.13 -14.19 -1.90
N TRP A 6 -9.71 -13.76 -3.03
CA TRP A 6 -9.05 -12.86 -3.96
C TRP A 6 -8.82 -11.47 -3.34
N GLN A 7 -9.80 -10.89 -2.65
CA GLN A 7 -9.64 -9.62 -1.95
C GLN A 7 -8.57 -9.69 -0.87
N THR A 8 -8.56 -10.78 -0.08
CA THR A 8 -7.52 -11.03 0.93
C THR A 8 -6.14 -11.11 0.29
N TYR A 9 -6.03 -11.83 -0.82
CA TYR A 9 -4.78 -11.92 -1.58
C TYR A 9 -4.29 -10.55 -2.07
N GLN A 10 -5.18 -9.72 -2.64
CA GLN A 10 -4.81 -8.38 -3.10
C GLN A 10 -4.29 -7.50 -1.94
N ARG A 11 -4.93 -7.59 -0.78
CA ARG A 11 -4.50 -6.88 0.42
C ARG A 11 -3.10 -7.32 0.88
N VAL A 12 -2.87 -8.63 0.98
CA VAL A 12 -1.55 -9.18 1.37
C VAL A 12 -0.46 -8.77 0.39
N MET A 13 -0.75 -8.76 -0.92
CA MET A 13 0.20 -8.32 -1.93
C MET A 13 0.55 -6.83 -1.80
N LEU A 14 -0.42 -5.99 -1.46
CA LEU A 14 -0.20 -4.57 -1.19
C LEU A 14 0.65 -4.37 0.07
N GLU A 15 0.31 -5.05 1.18
CA GLU A 15 1.05 -4.99 2.44
C GLU A 15 2.52 -5.37 2.23
N ASN A 16 2.77 -6.49 1.53
CA ASN A 16 4.13 -6.92 1.18
C ASN A 16 4.87 -5.89 0.32
N SER A 17 4.18 -5.28 -0.66
CA SER A 17 4.80 -4.28 -1.53
C SER A 17 5.17 -3.01 -0.76
N CYS A 18 4.32 -2.60 0.20
CA CYS A 18 4.60 -1.47 1.08
C CYS A 18 5.81 -1.75 1.98
N GLU A 19 5.91 -2.95 2.57
CA GLU A 19 7.05 -3.36 3.39
C GLU A 19 8.36 -3.36 2.60
N ILE A 20 8.33 -3.84 1.35
CA ILE A 20 9.51 -3.79 0.46
C ILE A 20 9.94 -2.34 0.22
N VAL A 21 9.01 -1.42 -0.04
CA VAL A 21 9.33 -0.02 -0.29
C VAL A 21 9.96 0.64 0.94
N GLU A 22 9.38 0.44 2.14
CA GLU A 22 9.95 0.97 3.38
C GLU A 22 11.36 0.42 3.64
N SER A 23 11.55 -0.89 3.46
CA SER A 23 12.86 -1.53 3.57
C SER A 23 13.89 -0.91 2.62
N VAL A 24 13.52 -0.70 1.35
CA VAL A 24 14.39 -0.06 0.35
C VAL A 24 14.71 1.38 0.69
N LEU A 25 13.78 2.15 1.28
CA LEU A 25 14.05 3.52 1.70
C LEU A 25 15.06 3.61 2.84
N ASP A 26 15.10 2.59 3.69
CA ASP A 26 16.00 2.51 4.84
C ASP A 26 17.37 1.90 4.48
N GLU A 27 17.52 1.34 3.28
CA GLU A 27 18.80 0.82 2.79
C GLU A 27 19.84 1.95 2.60
N PRO A 28 21.06 1.83 3.17
CA PRO A 28 22.09 2.88 3.16
C PRO A 28 22.47 3.40 1.76
N PHE A 29 22.37 2.54 0.75
CA PHE A 29 22.69 2.91 -0.63
C PHE A 29 21.58 3.76 -1.27
N PHE A 30 20.32 3.51 -0.94
CA PHE A 30 19.18 4.27 -1.47
C PHE A 30 18.92 5.53 -0.65
N SER A 31 19.22 5.51 0.65
CA SER A 31 19.05 6.65 1.54
C SER A 31 19.89 7.88 1.12
N VAL A 32 20.95 7.68 0.33
CA VAL A 32 21.79 8.75 -0.23
C VAL A 32 21.37 9.22 -1.63
N LEU A 33 20.48 8.48 -2.32
CA LEU A 33 20.00 8.82 -3.67
C LEU A 33 18.78 9.74 -3.64
N LEU A 34 18.05 9.76 -2.52
CA LEU A 34 16.84 10.54 -2.35
C LEU A 34 17.05 11.63 -1.29
N LEU A 35 16.51 12.81 -1.57
CA LEU A 35 16.35 13.86 -0.57
C LEU A 35 15.33 13.44 0.48
N ASP A 36 15.42 14.00 1.68
CA ASP A 36 14.52 13.65 2.78
C ASP A 36 13.06 13.95 2.43
N GLU A 37 12.78 15.05 1.72
CA GLU A 37 11.44 15.37 1.24
C GLU A 37 10.89 14.31 0.27
N GLN A 38 11.76 13.68 -0.52
CA GLN A 38 11.35 12.60 -1.44
C GLN A 38 11.05 11.31 -0.68
N LYS A 39 11.83 10.99 0.36
CA LYS A 39 11.56 9.85 1.24
C LYS A 39 10.23 10.05 1.96
N ASP A 40 10.01 11.23 2.51
CA ASP A 40 8.77 11.57 3.21
C ASP A 40 7.55 11.50 2.28
N ALA A 41 7.70 11.96 1.04
CA ALA A 41 6.64 11.83 0.03
C ALA A 41 6.32 10.35 -0.27
N ILE A 42 7.33 9.48 -0.40
CA ILE A 42 7.12 8.05 -0.63
C ILE A 42 6.46 7.40 0.59
N ARG A 43 6.93 7.68 1.81
CA ARG A 43 6.32 7.18 3.05
C ARG A 43 4.86 7.61 3.20
N ASN A 44 4.53 8.85 2.84
CA ASN A 44 3.16 9.32 2.81
C ASN A 44 2.29 8.55 1.81
N ILE A 45 2.82 8.21 0.63
CA ILE A 45 2.12 7.38 -0.35
C ILE A 45 1.88 5.97 0.20
N VAL A 46 2.89 5.36 0.81
CA VAL A 46 2.79 4.03 1.44
C VAL A 46 1.73 4.04 2.54
N ALA A 47 1.81 5.00 3.47
CA ALA A 47 0.84 5.16 4.55
C ALA A 47 -0.58 5.36 4.03
N THR A 48 -0.75 6.15 2.97
CA THR A 48 -2.06 6.37 2.33
C THR A 48 -2.59 5.09 1.70
N ALA A 49 -1.75 4.32 1.00
CA ALA A 49 -2.15 3.07 0.37
C ALA A 49 -2.63 2.04 1.40
N LEU A 50 -1.90 1.89 2.50
CA LEU A 50 -2.28 1.01 3.62
C LEU A 50 -3.58 1.49 4.27
N HIS A 51 -3.71 2.80 4.54
CA HIS A 51 -4.93 3.35 5.11
C HIS A 51 -6.16 3.11 4.23
N VAL A 52 -6.05 3.32 2.92
CA VAL A 52 -7.14 3.03 1.96
C VAL A 52 -7.49 1.54 1.96
N ALA A 53 -6.50 0.66 2.07
CA ALA A 53 -6.71 -0.77 2.15
C ALA A 53 -7.43 -1.20 3.44
N ASP A 54 -7.12 -0.57 4.56
CA ASP A 54 -7.76 -0.83 5.85
C ASP A 54 -9.18 -0.27 5.94
N ALA A 55 -9.42 0.91 5.36
CA ALA A 55 -10.71 1.59 5.40
C ALA A 55 -11.69 1.14 4.31
N GLY A 56 -11.30 0.20 3.45
CA GLY A 56 -12.04 -0.14 2.25
C GLY A 56 -12.13 -1.63 1.96
N HIS A 57 -12.83 -1.93 0.88
CA HIS A 57 -12.94 -3.28 0.30
C HIS A 57 -12.94 -3.19 -1.21
N ILE A 58 -12.74 -4.32 -1.89
CA ILE A 58 -12.94 -4.35 -3.34
C ILE A 58 -14.43 -4.51 -3.60
N ASP A 59 -14.98 -3.65 -4.45
CA ASP A 59 -16.35 -3.77 -4.93
C ASP A 59 -16.44 -4.91 -5.96
N GLU A 60 -17.30 -5.90 -5.71
CA GLU A 60 -17.41 -7.11 -6.55
C GLU A 60 -17.89 -6.81 -7.98
N GLY A 61 -18.68 -5.75 -8.17
CA GLY A 61 -19.21 -5.37 -9.49
C GLY A 61 -18.20 -4.66 -10.37
N THR A 62 -17.28 -3.91 -9.78
CA THR A 62 -16.31 -3.05 -10.52
C THR A 62 -14.87 -3.53 -10.41
N GLY A 63 -14.54 -4.38 -9.44
CA GLY A 63 -13.18 -4.79 -9.13
C GLY A 63 -12.30 -3.66 -8.60
N LYS A 64 -12.89 -2.53 -8.19
CA LYS A 64 -12.16 -1.34 -7.71
C LYS A 64 -12.22 -1.27 -6.19
N TRP A 65 -11.15 -0.72 -5.59
CA TRP A 65 -11.15 -0.41 -4.16
C TRP A 65 -12.15 0.71 -3.86
N LYS A 66 -13.05 0.45 -2.91
CA LYS A 66 -14.07 1.38 -2.45
C LYS A 66 -13.87 1.63 -0.96
N ILE A 67 -13.85 2.91 -0.58
CA ILE A 67 -13.73 3.36 0.81
C ILE A 67 -15.13 3.67 1.31
N GLU A 68 -15.51 3.11 2.46
CA GLU A 68 -16.79 3.43 3.10
C GLU A 68 -16.51 4.37 4.28
N TRP A 69 -16.88 5.63 4.12
CA TRP A 69 -16.78 6.63 5.17
C TRP A 69 -18.01 6.46 6.06
N HIS A 70 -17.80 5.97 7.30
CA HIS A 70 -18.81 5.96 8.34
C HIS A 70 -18.77 7.24 9.17
#